data_AF-A0A2I0NVU5-F1
#
_entry.id   AF-A0A2I0NVU5-F1
#
_cell.length_a   1.000
_cell.length_b   1.000
_cell.length_c   1.000
_cell.angle_alpha   90.00
_cell.angle_beta   90.00
_cell.angle_gamma   90.00
#
_symmetry.space_group_name_H-M   'P 1'
#
loop_
_entity.id
_entity.type
_entity.pdbx_description
1 polymer ?
#
loop_
_entity_poly.entity_id
_entity_poly.type
_entity_poly.pdbx_seq_one_letter_code
_entity_poly.pdbx_strand_id
1 'polypeptide(L)'
;RDLPHKVPSSICEKLTPSVALLKKVYQEKMLQQFGTIEESSFPPCMQALITALTAGTNLTHAGRFSLTTFLHTIGMDANAIGQLYARSPDFDLEKTMYQVEHITGRGGSGTEYTAPACAAMRTTGLCIHSDILCEKVNHPLSYYKAKKKDPSKGPVKKTGGQPEVPSTQSSR
;
A
#
# COMPACT_ATOMS: atom_id res chain seq x y z
N ARG A 1 11.66 -31.74 -9.75
CA ARG A 1 12.54 -30.97 -8.84
C ARG A 1 11.69 -30.57 -7.65
N ASP A 2 12.03 -31.16 -6.52
CA ASP A 2 11.23 -31.27 -5.31
C ASP A 2 10.85 -29.93 -4.66
N LEU A 3 9.65 -29.98 -4.08
CA LEU A 3 8.75 -28.98 -3.52
C LEU A 3 9.37 -27.81 -2.71
N PRO A 4 8.57 -26.77 -2.37
CA PRO A 4 8.82 -26.07 -1.10
C PRO A 4 8.73 -27.09 0.06
N HIS A 5 9.82 -27.27 0.80
CA HIS A 5 9.90 -28.23 1.90
C HIS A 5 8.93 -27.86 3.05
N LYS A 6 8.17 -28.83 3.56
CA LYS A 6 7.37 -28.66 4.78
C LYS A 6 8.30 -28.52 5.98
N VAL A 7 8.49 -27.28 6.45
CA VAL A 7 9.25 -26.97 7.66
C VAL A 7 8.42 -27.37 8.89
N PRO A 8 8.95 -28.19 9.83
CA PRO A 8 8.26 -28.53 11.07
C PRO A 8 7.91 -27.30 11.92
N SER A 9 6.73 -27.31 12.56
CA SER A 9 6.26 -26.21 13.42
C SER A 9 7.22 -25.87 14.56
N SER A 10 7.91 -26.87 15.11
CA SER A 10 8.91 -26.71 16.16
C SER A 10 10.12 -25.86 15.74
N ILE A 11 10.45 -25.83 14.45
CA ILE A 11 11.52 -24.97 13.91
C ILE A 11 10.96 -23.54 13.74
N CYS A 12 9.74 -23.40 13.24
CA CYS A 12 9.06 -22.10 13.12
C CYS A 12 8.94 -21.41 14.48
N GLU A 13 8.54 -22.13 15.53
CA GLU A 13 8.44 -21.61 16.90
C GLU A 13 9.79 -21.11 17.42
N LYS A 14 10.86 -21.87 17.22
CA LYS A 14 12.22 -21.47 17.61
C LYS A 14 12.73 -20.23 16.88
N LEU A 15 12.36 -20.08 15.60
CA LEU A 15 12.77 -18.94 14.77
C LEU A 15 11.85 -17.72 14.92
N THR A 16 10.66 -17.89 15.46
CA THR A 16 9.67 -16.81 15.68
C THR A 16 10.28 -15.56 16.34
N PRO A 17 11.03 -15.65 17.46
CA PRO A 17 11.64 -14.46 18.07
C PRO A 17 12.66 -13.76 17.15
N SER A 18 13.48 -14.52 16.44
CA SER A 18 14.46 -13.96 15.49
C SER A 18 13.77 -13.29 14.29
N VAL A 19 12.73 -13.90 13.75
CA VAL A 19 11.91 -13.33 12.67
C VAL A 19 11.20 -12.06 13.13
N ALA A 20 10.65 -12.06 14.35
CA ALA A 20 10.02 -10.87 14.93
C ALA A 20 11.01 -9.71 15.08
N LEU A 21 12.23 -9.99 15.54
CA LEU A 21 13.30 -9.00 15.63
C LEU A 21 13.67 -8.44 14.25
N LEU A 22 13.88 -9.31 13.26
CA LEU A 22 14.20 -8.88 11.89
C LEU A 22 13.10 -8.01 11.27
N LYS A 23 11.83 -8.40 11.46
CA LYS A 23 10.67 -7.60 11.03
C LYS A 23 10.68 -6.22 11.68
N LYS A 24 10.97 -6.15 12.99
CA LYS A 24 11.06 -4.86 13.71
C LYS A 24 12.17 -3.97 13.15
N VAL A 25 13.39 -4.50 12.99
CA VAL A 25 14.53 -3.75 12.42
C VAL A 25 14.23 -3.29 10.99
N TYR A 26 13.58 -4.14 10.19
CA TYR A 26 13.14 -3.77 8.84
C TYR A 26 12.12 -2.64 8.86
N GLN A 27 11.10 -2.71 9.72
CA GLN A 27 10.10 -1.65 9.88
C GLN A 27 10.75 -0.33 10.31
N GLU A 28 11.70 -0.36 11.26
CA GLU A 28 12.46 0.81 11.68
C GLU A 28 13.27 1.42 10.51
N LYS A 29 13.91 0.57 9.70
CA LYS A 29 14.63 1.00 8.49
C LYS A 29 13.67 1.62 7.45
N MET A 30 12.48 1.06 7.25
CA MET A 30 11.47 1.64 6.37
C MET A 30 11.00 3.00 6.89
N LEU A 31 10.79 3.13 8.20
CA LEU A 31 10.45 4.40 8.84
C LEU A 31 11.57 5.44 8.65
N GLN A 32 12.84 5.03 8.71
CA GLN A 32 13.97 5.93 8.40
C GLN A 32 14.01 6.32 6.91
N GLN A 33 13.72 5.39 6.00
CA GLN A 33 13.81 5.64 4.56
C GLN A 33 12.62 6.43 3.99
N PHE A 34 11.44 6.26 4.55
CA PHE A 34 10.19 6.81 4.04
C PHE A 34 9.45 7.69 5.02
N GLY A 35 9.77 7.67 6.31
CA GLY A 35 9.08 8.41 7.38
C GLY A 35 7.64 7.94 7.59
N THR A 36 6.87 8.74 8.33
CA THR A 36 5.41 8.55 8.44
C THR A 36 4.74 8.60 7.07
N ILE A 37 3.78 7.71 6.82
CA ILE A 37 3.05 7.68 5.56
C ILE A 37 2.28 9.00 5.37
N GLU A 38 2.50 9.66 4.24
CA GLU A 38 1.86 10.92 3.88
C GLU A 38 1.15 10.78 2.54
N GLU A 39 -0.17 10.55 2.56
CA GLU A 39 -0.97 10.34 1.35
C GLU A 39 -0.88 11.50 0.35
N SER A 40 -0.75 12.75 0.83
CA SER A 40 -0.56 13.93 -0.03
C SER A 40 0.74 13.91 -0.83
N SER A 41 1.68 13.04 -0.48
CA SER A 41 2.95 12.84 -1.21
C SER A 41 2.91 11.64 -2.16
N PHE A 42 1.78 10.93 -2.26
CA PHE A 42 1.64 9.84 -3.21
C PHE A 42 1.76 10.33 -4.66
N PRO A 43 2.37 9.52 -5.55
CA PRO A 43 2.44 9.85 -6.96
C PRO A 43 1.03 9.85 -7.59
N PRO A 44 0.80 10.66 -8.64
CA PRO A 44 -0.51 10.78 -9.28
C PRO A 44 -1.13 9.45 -9.70
N CYS A 45 -0.32 8.50 -10.18
CA CYS A 45 -0.78 7.16 -10.55
C CYS A 45 -1.32 6.35 -9.37
N MET A 46 -0.69 6.42 -8.19
CA MET A 46 -1.18 5.72 -6.99
C MET A 46 -2.41 6.41 -6.42
N GLN A 47 -2.44 7.74 -6.45
CA GLN A 47 -3.64 8.49 -6.06
C GLN A 47 -4.84 8.11 -6.92
N ALA A 48 -4.64 7.95 -8.23
CA ALA A 48 -5.71 7.53 -9.14
C ALA A 48 -6.22 6.11 -8.86
N LEU A 49 -5.32 5.18 -8.51
CA LEU A 49 -5.73 3.82 -8.09
C LEU A 49 -6.55 3.84 -6.79
N ILE A 50 -6.15 4.66 -5.82
CA ILE A 50 -6.92 4.84 -4.58
C ILE A 50 -8.28 5.46 -4.90
N THR A 51 -8.34 6.51 -5.72
CA THR A 51 -9.61 7.13 -6.13
C THR A 51 -10.53 6.14 -6.85
N ALA A 52 -9.99 5.31 -7.75
CA ALA A 52 -10.79 4.28 -8.42
C ALA A 52 -11.37 3.26 -7.41
N LEU A 53 -10.57 2.82 -6.43
CA LEU A 53 -11.05 1.95 -5.35
C LEU A 53 -12.12 2.62 -4.50
N THR A 54 -11.93 3.88 -4.11
CA THR A 54 -12.92 4.58 -3.26
C THR A 54 -14.19 4.93 -4.01
N ALA A 55 -14.13 5.09 -5.33
CA ALA A 55 -15.29 5.24 -6.20
C ALA A 55 -16.04 3.92 -6.47
N GLY A 56 -15.63 2.81 -5.85
CA GLY A 56 -16.27 1.51 -6.06
C GLY A 56 -15.96 0.92 -7.43
N THR A 57 -14.77 1.15 -7.97
CA THR A 57 -14.31 0.52 -9.22
C THR A 57 -13.30 -0.58 -8.91
N ASN A 58 -13.46 -1.74 -9.53
CA ASN A 58 -12.49 -2.83 -9.42
C ASN A 58 -11.19 -2.47 -10.14
N LEU A 59 -10.06 -2.57 -9.44
CA LEU A 59 -8.75 -2.42 -10.07
C LEU A 59 -8.40 -3.67 -10.90
N THR A 60 -7.66 -3.44 -11.99
CA THR A 60 -7.03 -4.54 -12.74
C THR A 60 -6.01 -5.28 -11.87
N HIS A 61 -5.66 -6.51 -12.25
CA HIS A 61 -4.63 -7.29 -11.54
C HIS A 61 -3.31 -6.51 -11.41
N ALA A 62 -2.87 -5.85 -12.49
CA ALA A 62 -1.69 -4.99 -12.47
C ALA A 62 -1.85 -3.79 -11.53
N GLY A 63 -3.05 -3.19 -11.46
CA GLY A 63 -3.37 -2.09 -10.54
C GLY A 63 -3.30 -2.52 -9.07
N ARG A 64 -3.94 -3.64 -8.72
CA ARG A 64 -3.89 -4.22 -7.37
C ARG A 64 -2.45 -4.52 -6.96
N PHE A 65 -1.69 -5.18 -7.84
CA PHE A 65 -0.28 -5.48 -7.60
C PHE A 65 0.55 -4.20 -7.37
N SER A 66 0.41 -3.21 -8.24
CA SER A 66 1.20 -1.97 -8.18
C SER A 66 0.89 -1.15 -6.92
N LEU A 67 -0.39 -1.05 -6.54
CA LEU A 67 -0.80 -0.33 -5.34
C LEU A 67 -0.35 -1.04 -4.06
N THR A 68 -0.61 -2.36 -3.97
CA THR A 68 -0.26 -3.15 -2.78
C THR A 68 1.25 -3.16 -2.55
N THR A 69 2.06 -3.41 -3.58
CA THR A 69 3.53 -3.40 -3.47
C THR A 69 4.06 -2.01 -3.10
N PHE A 70 3.50 -0.93 -3.66
CA PHE A 70 3.88 0.45 -3.30
C PHE A 70 3.61 0.74 -1.83
N LEU A 71 2.37 0.51 -1.37
CA LEU A 71 1.95 0.78 -0.01
C LEU A 71 2.75 -0.05 1.00
N HIS A 72 2.97 -1.32 0.68
CA HIS A 72 3.79 -2.19 1.51
C HIS A 72 5.24 -1.68 1.62
N THR A 73 5.84 -1.30 0.49
CA THR A 73 7.24 -0.83 0.46
C THR A 73 7.43 0.47 1.25
N ILE A 74 6.44 1.37 1.27
CA ILE A 74 6.51 2.59 2.10
C ILE A 74 6.16 2.35 3.58
N GLY A 75 5.92 1.10 3.97
CA GLY A 75 5.73 0.68 5.36
C GLY A 75 4.27 0.58 5.82
N MET A 76 3.29 0.54 4.91
CA MET A 76 1.89 0.33 5.30
C MET A 76 1.65 -1.12 5.75
N ASP A 77 0.93 -1.29 6.86
CA ASP A 77 0.55 -2.61 7.37
C ASP A 77 -0.41 -3.35 6.43
N ALA A 78 -0.31 -4.69 6.39
CA ALA A 78 -1.13 -5.53 5.52
C ALA A 78 -2.63 -5.40 5.79
N ASN A 79 -3.06 -5.25 7.05
CA ASN A 79 -4.47 -5.03 7.38
C ASN A 79 -4.93 -3.66 6.92
N ALA A 80 -4.10 -2.63 7.07
CA ALA A 80 -4.41 -1.28 6.56
C ALA A 80 -4.54 -1.28 5.02
N ILE A 81 -3.66 -2.02 4.33
CA ILE A 81 -3.78 -2.23 2.88
C ILE A 81 -5.08 -2.98 2.55
N GLY A 82 -5.40 -4.06 3.27
CA GLY A 82 -6.64 -4.81 3.09
C GLY A 82 -7.89 -3.94 3.28
N GLN A 83 -7.89 -3.05 4.27
CA GLN A 83 -8.99 -2.10 4.52
C GLN A 83 -9.21 -1.11 3.37
N LEU A 84 -8.17 -0.72 2.62
CA LEU A 84 -8.36 0.14 1.44
C LEU A 84 -9.21 -0.54 0.36
N TYR A 85 -9.10 -1.85 0.23
CA TYR A 85 -9.88 -2.65 -0.71
C TYR A 85 -11.30 -2.94 -0.22
N ALA A 86 -11.66 -2.63 1.03
CA ALA A 86 -13.01 -2.84 1.56
C ALA A 86 -14.11 -2.08 0.82
N ARG A 87 -13.73 -1.05 0.05
CA ARG A 87 -14.63 -0.27 -0.81
C ARG A 87 -14.79 -0.83 -2.23
N SER A 88 -14.07 -1.90 -2.56
CA SER A 88 -14.20 -2.59 -3.85
C SER A 88 -15.54 -3.31 -3.93
N PRO A 89 -16.27 -3.24 -5.06
CA PRO A 89 -17.55 -3.95 -5.25
C PRO A 89 -17.48 -5.46 -5.03
N ASP A 90 -16.33 -6.06 -5.33
CA ASP A 90 -16.04 -7.49 -5.22
C ASP A 90 -15.29 -7.86 -3.93
N PHE A 91 -15.30 -6.98 -2.92
CA PHE A 91 -14.50 -7.17 -1.72
C PHE A 91 -14.86 -8.45 -0.96
N ASP A 92 -13.83 -9.27 -0.77
CA ASP A 92 -13.84 -10.47 0.05
C ASP A 92 -12.58 -10.40 0.92
N LEU A 93 -12.77 -10.35 2.24
CA LEU A 93 -11.68 -10.13 3.19
C LEU A 93 -10.64 -11.23 3.10
N GLU A 94 -11.07 -12.50 3.05
CA GLU A 94 -10.18 -13.66 3.04
C GLU A 94 -9.33 -13.67 1.76
N LYS A 95 -9.98 -13.48 0.60
CA LYS A 95 -9.27 -13.42 -0.69
C LYS A 95 -8.34 -12.22 -0.79
N THR A 96 -8.78 -11.06 -0.31
CA THR A 96 -7.98 -9.82 -0.34
C THR A 96 -6.75 -9.97 0.54
N MET A 97 -6.91 -10.47 1.77
CA MET A 97 -5.80 -10.69 2.68
C MET A 97 -4.83 -11.73 2.12
N TYR A 98 -5.33 -12.82 1.54
CA TYR A 98 -4.48 -13.78 0.84
C TYR A 98 -3.66 -13.13 -0.28
N GLN A 99 -4.26 -12.28 -1.11
CA GLN A 99 -3.53 -11.56 -2.17
C GLN A 99 -2.48 -10.61 -1.60
N VAL A 100 -2.84 -9.81 -0.58
CA VAL A 100 -1.93 -8.88 0.08
C VAL A 100 -0.76 -9.63 0.71
N GLU A 101 -1.03 -10.70 1.44
CA GLU A 101 0.00 -11.53 2.07
C GLU A 101 0.91 -12.19 1.02
N HIS A 102 0.36 -12.66 -0.10
CA HIS A 102 1.16 -13.26 -1.15
C HIS A 102 2.09 -12.24 -1.83
N ILE A 103 1.57 -11.05 -2.15
CA ILE A 103 2.34 -9.96 -2.77
C ILE A 103 3.42 -9.42 -1.83
N THR A 104 3.13 -9.38 -0.52
CA THR A 104 4.05 -8.91 0.52
C THR A 104 4.99 -10.02 1.03
N GLY A 105 5.00 -11.19 0.39
CA GLY A 105 5.88 -12.31 0.74
C GLY A 105 5.51 -13.04 2.04
N ARG A 106 4.40 -12.69 2.70
CA ARG A 106 3.92 -13.32 3.95
C ARG A 106 3.15 -14.63 3.72
N GLY A 107 2.55 -14.83 2.54
CA GLY A 107 1.67 -15.96 2.22
C GLY A 107 2.21 -16.97 1.20
N GLY A 108 3.52 -16.98 0.88
CA GLY A 108 4.06 -17.76 -0.24
C GLY A 108 5.58 -18.01 -0.23
N SER A 109 6.22 -17.92 -1.41
CA SER A 109 7.66 -18.21 -1.64
C SER A 109 8.65 -17.34 -0.87
N GLY A 110 8.18 -16.36 -0.09
CA GLY A 110 9.00 -15.36 0.58
C GLY A 110 9.53 -14.26 -0.34
N THR A 111 9.03 -14.15 -1.58
CA THR A 111 9.45 -13.10 -2.51
C THR A 111 8.78 -11.78 -2.16
N GLU A 112 9.56 -10.80 -1.70
CA GLU A 112 9.10 -9.42 -1.54
C GLU A 112 9.17 -8.69 -2.89
N TYR A 113 8.01 -8.26 -3.39
CA TYR A 113 7.92 -7.48 -4.62
C TYR A 113 7.94 -5.98 -4.35
N THR A 114 8.65 -5.24 -5.19
CA THR A 114 8.59 -3.78 -5.21
C THR A 114 7.60 -3.29 -6.27
N ALA A 115 7.10 -2.07 -6.07
CA ALA A 115 6.25 -1.42 -7.07
C ALA A 115 6.94 -1.38 -8.44
N PRO A 116 6.21 -1.62 -9.55
CA PRO A 116 6.79 -1.53 -10.88
C PRO A 116 7.28 -0.11 -11.20
N ALA A 117 8.36 -0.03 -11.97
CA ALA A 117 8.92 1.24 -12.43
C ALA A 117 7.96 1.99 -13.37
N CYS A 118 8.17 3.30 -13.56
CA CYS A 118 7.29 4.13 -14.41
C CYS A 118 7.16 3.59 -15.84
N ALA A 119 8.22 3.00 -16.40
CA ALA A 119 8.15 2.36 -17.72
C ALA A 119 7.12 1.22 -17.77
N ALA A 120 7.14 0.32 -16.79
CA ALA A 120 6.16 -0.76 -16.68
C ALA A 120 4.74 -0.23 -16.39
N MET A 121 4.62 0.79 -15.52
CA MET A 121 3.35 1.47 -15.26
C MET A 121 2.75 2.10 -16.53
N ARG A 122 3.57 2.60 -17.45
CA ARG A 122 3.10 3.09 -18.77
C ARG A 122 2.60 1.94 -19.64
N THR A 123 3.35 0.84 -19.73
CA THR A 123 2.96 -0.34 -20.52
C THR A 123 1.62 -0.92 -20.07
N THR A 124 1.35 -0.94 -18.76
CA THR A 124 0.08 -1.46 -18.20
C THR A 124 -1.03 -0.42 -18.15
N GLY A 125 -0.80 0.81 -18.64
CA GLY A 125 -1.81 1.89 -18.64
C GLY A 125 -2.08 2.51 -17.27
N LEU A 126 -1.25 2.24 -16.26
CA LEU A 126 -1.43 2.73 -14.89
C LEU A 126 -0.75 4.09 -14.63
N CYS A 127 0.18 4.51 -15.49
CA CYS A 127 0.87 5.79 -15.39
C CYS A 127 0.00 6.94 -15.93
N ILE A 128 -0.96 7.40 -15.14
CA ILE A 128 -1.89 8.48 -15.48
C ILE A 128 -1.67 9.73 -14.64
N HIS A 129 -2.16 10.88 -15.13
CA HIS A 129 -2.04 12.19 -14.48
C HIS A 129 -0.61 12.62 -14.16
N SER A 130 0.33 12.32 -15.06
CA SER A 130 1.75 12.70 -14.92
C SER A 130 1.91 14.20 -14.70
N ASP A 131 2.73 14.59 -13.72
CA ASP A 131 3.07 15.98 -13.43
C ASP A 131 4.57 16.27 -13.72
N ILE A 132 5.00 17.50 -13.40
CA ILE A 132 6.39 17.95 -13.62
C ILE A 132 7.40 17.12 -12.79
N LEU A 133 7.02 16.60 -11.63
CA LEU A 133 7.91 15.75 -10.83
C LEU A 133 8.03 14.35 -11.44
N CYS A 134 6.97 13.83 -12.06
CA CYS A 134 7.00 12.57 -12.81
C CYS A 134 8.03 12.59 -13.96
N GLU A 135 8.30 13.75 -14.56
CA GLU A 135 9.33 13.88 -15.62
C GLU A 135 10.76 13.74 -15.09
N LYS A 136 10.97 14.02 -13.80
CA LYS A 136 12.29 14.02 -13.14
C LYS A 136 12.62 12.69 -12.46
N VAL A 137 11.68 11.73 -12.46
CA VAL A 137 11.82 10.44 -11.76
C VAL A 137 11.42 9.29 -12.67
N ASN A 138 11.94 8.10 -12.38
CA ASN A 138 11.66 6.88 -13.14
C ASN A 138 10.89 5.81 -12.35
N HIS A 139 10.51 6.13 -11.10
CA HIS A 139 9.89 5.16 -10.20
C HIS A 139 8.89 5.82 -9.23
N PRO A 140 7.72 5.20 -8.94
CA PRO A 140 6.75 5.71 -7.96
C PRO A 140 7.33 5.97 -6.57
N LEU A 141 8.19 5.08 -6.08
CA LEU A 141 8.91 5.27 -4.80
C LEU A 141 9.87 6.47 -4.82
N SER A 142 10.54 6.74 -5.95
CA SER A 142 11.41 7.90 -6.10
C SER A 142 10.61 9.20 -6.11
N TYR A 143 9.45 9.20 -6.77
CA TYR A 143 8.49 10.31 -6.68
C TYR A 143 8.12 10.59 -5.23
N TYR A 144 7.67 9.57 -4.50
CA TYR A 144 7.23 9.71 -3.11
C TYR A 144 8.33 10.30 -2.22
N LYS A 145 9.57 9.79 -2.34
CA LYS A 145 10.72 10.33 -1.61
C LYS A 145 11.03 11.78 -1.96
N ALA A 146 10.98 12.15 -3.25
CA ALA A 146 11.25 13.51 -3.69
C ALA A 146 10.16 14.48 -3.20
N LYS A 147 8.88 14.09 -3.34
CA LYS A 147 7.73 14.90 -2.92
C LYS A 147 7.70 15.15 -1.42
N LYS A 148 8.14 14.17 -0.61
CA LYS A 148 8.26 14.31 0.85
C LYS A 148 9.40 15.23 1.31
N LYS A 149 10.44 15.38 0.48
CA LYS A 149 11.59 16.26 0.79
C LYS A 149 11.36 17.69 0.34
N ASP A 150 10.28 17.96 -0.39
CA ASP A 150 9.95 19.28 -0.91
C ASP A 150 9.54 20.22 0.24
N PRO A 151 10.36 21.24 0.57
CA PRO A 151 10.09 22.15 1.69
C PRO A 151 8.91 23.10 1.42
N SER A 152 8.38 23.14 0.20
CA SER A 152 7.19 23.93 -0.13
C SER A 152 5.89 23.36 0.47
N LYS A 153 5.92 22.14 1.01
CA LYS A 153 4.81 21.53 1.73
C LYS A 153 4.85 21.88 3.23
N GLY A 154 4.17 22.96 3.59
CA GLY A 154 3.71 23.16 4.97
C GLY A 154 2.71 22.05 5.39
N PRO A 155 2.47 21.85 6.70
CA PRO A 155 1.63 20.77 7.19
C PRO A 155 0.19 20.92 6.66
N VAL A 156 -0.26 19.93 5.88
CA VAL A 156 -1.65 19.83 5.40
C VAL A 156 -2.56 19.58 6.61
N LYS A 157 -3.35 20.59 7.00
CA LYS A 157 -4.42 20.44 8.00
C LYS A 157 -5.41 19.39 7.50
N LYS A 158 -5.60 18.31 8.27
CA LYS A 158 -6.71 17.37 8.07
C LYS A 158 -8.01 18.11 8.38
N THR A 159 -8.78 18.46 7.34
CA THR A 159 -10.17 18.92 7.52
C THR A 159 -11.03 17.69 7.80
N GLY A 160 -11.14 17.32 9.08
CA GLY A 160 -12.13 16.35 9.54
C GLY A 160 -13.50 17.01 9.56
N GLY A 161 -14.27 16.85 8.49
CA GLY A 161 -15.71 17.10 8.51
C GLY A 161 -16.40 15.89 9.14
N GLN A 162 -16.90 16.04 10.35
CA GLN A 162 -17.93 15.12 10.89
C GLN A 162 -19.22 15.32 10.08
N PRO A 163 -19.90 14.25 9.64
CA PRO A 163 -21.29 14.37 9.21
C PRO A 163 -22.18 14.54 10.45
N GLU A 164 -22.82 15.71 10.57
CA GLU A 164 -23.90 15.95 11.52
C GLU A 164 -25.09 15.05 11.17
N VAL A 165 -25.52 14.24 12.13
CA VAL A 165 -26.73 13.40 12.05
C VAL A 165 -27.93 14.25 12.49
N PRO A 166 -29.01 14.39 11.70
CA PRO A 166 -30.18 15.13 12.12
C PRO A 166 -30.92 14.36 13.23
N SER A 167 -31.11 15.02 14.37
CA SER A 167 -31.91 14.52 15.49
C SER A 167 -33.38 14.55 15.12
N THR A 168 -34.03 13.39 15.19
CA THR A 168 -35.47 13.20 15.06
C THR A 168 -36.18 13.84 16.25
N GLN A 169 -37.05 14.80 15.98
CA GLN A 169 -37.97 15.38 16.96
C GLN A 169 -39.14 14.41 17.17
N SER A 170 -39.22 13.81 18.36
CA SER A 170 -40.43 13.17 18.87
C SER A 170 -41.35 14.28 19.41
N SER A 171 -42.44 14.54 18.68
CA SER A 171 -43.54 15.36 19.15
C SER A 171 -44.55 14.51 19.94
N ARG A 172 -45.11 15.18 20.94
CA ARG A 172 -46.18 14.76 21.85
C ARG A 172 -47.41 14.20 21.15
#